data_AF-A0A935A9H0-F1
#
_entry.id   AF-A0A935A9H0-F1
#
_cell.length_a   1.000
_cell.length_b   1.000
_cell.length_c   1.000
_cell.angle_alpha   90.00
_cell.angle_beta   90.00
_cell.angle_gamma   90.00
#
_symmetry.space_group_name_H-M   'P 1'
#
loop_
_entity.id
_entity.type
_entity.pdbx_description
1 polymer ?
#
loop_
_entity_poly.entity_id
_entity_poly.type
_entity_poly.pdbx_seq_one_letter_code
_entity_poly.pdbx_strand_id
1 'polypeptide(L)'
;MKKIILPFLILIFAVACGLPASAPTEAPISPEIDSPPPPFLGMWMNDIETYVFTETNLYRVIIRPESGQVNEEFSEIILYDPLNNHISLRKVWIRVNGESVGFDSPGYTLTYFIDGDSLQLGLGTETEFASAPDPAVFLRK
;
A
#
# COMPACT_ATOMS: atom_id res chain seq x y z
N MET A 1 81.69 -6.72 -24.02
CA MET A 1 80.91 -5.45 -24.06
C MET A 1 80.78 -4.98 -22.61
N LYS A 2 81.57 -4.03 -22.06
CA LYS A 2 81.57 -2.54 -22.23
C LYS A 2 80.13 -2.00 -22.13
N LYS A 3 79.69 -1.12 -21.21
CA LYS A 3 80.25 0.01 -20.40
C LYS A 3 79.34 0.20 -19.14
N ILE A 4 79.81 0.41 -17.90
CA ILE A 4 80.14 1.65 -17.14
C ILE A 4 79.33 2.93 -17.47
N ILE A 5 78.74 3.55 -16.43
CA ILE A 5 78.68 5.00 -16.00
C ILE A 5 77.42 5.15 -15.11
N LEU A 6 77.47 5.33 -13.77
CA LEU A 6 77.78 6.51 -12.90
C LEU A 6 76.69 7.64 -12.94
N PRO A 7 76.58 8.56 -11.95
CA PRO A 7 75.50 8.69 -10.97
C PRO A 7 74.85 10.11 -10.96
N PHE A 8 74.21 10.48 -9.85
CA PHE A 8 74.04 11.86 -9.30
C PHE A 8 72.73 12.64 -9.55
N LEU A 9 72.11 13.06 -8.42
CA LEU A 9 71.40 14.34 -8.13
C LEU A 9 70.06 14.61 -8.87
N ILE A 10 68.94 15.01 -8.23
CA ILE A 10 68.65 16.34 -7.65
C ILE A 10 67.37 16.28 -6.75
N LEU A 11 67.41 17.07 -5.68
CA LEU A 11 66.39 17.48 -4.71
C LEU A 11 65.28 18.37 -5.31
N ILE A 12 63.99 18.17 -4.98
CA ILE A 12 63.00 19.27 -4.88
C ILE A 12 62.00 19.01 -3.73
N PHE A 13 61.94 19.97 -2.81
CA PHE A 13 60.91 20.16 -1.77
C PHE A 13 59.58 20.59 -2.41
N ALA A 14 58.45 20.04 -1.96
CA ALA A 14 57.17 20.74 -2.00
C ALA A 14 56.36 20.39 -0.76
N VAL A 15 56.51 21.22 0.28
CA VAL A 15 55.46 21.43 1.28
C VAL A 15 54.36 22.20 0.57
N ALA A 16 53.22 21.56 0.32
CA ALA A 16 51.98 22.26 0.04
C ALA A 16 51.02 21.93 1.19
N CYS A 17 50.80 22.92 2.04
CA CYS A 17 49.75 22.91 3.06
C CYS A 17 48.42 22.51 2.42
N GLY A 18 47.95 21.31 2.73
CA GLY A 18 46.55 20.94 2.51
C GLY A 18 45.69 21.76 3.46
N LEU A 19 44.97 22.74 2.92
CA LEU A 19 43.86 23.40 3.59
C LEU A 19 42.89 22.34 4.14
N PRO A 20 42.30 22.52 5.34
CA PRO A 20 41.24 21.64 5.79
C PRO A 20 40.07 21.74 4.79
N ALA A 21 39.74 20.61 4.18
CA ALA A 21 38.56 20.49 3.34
C ALA A 21 37.33 20.86 4.18
N SER A 22 36.63 21.91 3.76
CA SER A 22 35.36 22.30 4.35
C SER A 22 34.39 21.14 4.17
N ALA A 23 33.83 20.64 5.29
CA ALA A 23 32.81 19.60 5.25
C ALA A 23 31.62 20.08 4.42
N PRO A 24 31.00 19.21 3.61
CA PRO A 24 29.81 19.57 2.85
C PRO A 24 28.69 19.91 3.83
N THR A 25 28.16 21.12 3.74
CA THR A 25 26.95 21.54 4.45
C THR A 25 25.81 20.64 4.02
N GLU A 26 25.33 19.82 4.94
CA GLU A 26 24.14 19.00 4.78
C GLU A 26 22.95 19.93 4.47
N ALA A 27 22.36 19.76 3.29
CA ALA A 27 21.21 20.55 2.88
C ALA A 27 20.04 20.26 3.84
N PRO A 28 19.20 21.25 4.18
CA PRO A 28 18.03 21.03 5.02
C PRO A 28 17.15 19.96 4.39
N ILE A 29 16.98 18.85 5.08
CA ILE A 29 16.08 17.76 4.70
C ILE A 29 14.67 18.36 4.72
N SER A 30 14.01 18.41 3.56
CA SER A 30 12.60 18.79 3.49
C SER A 30 11.81 17.81 4.35
N PRO A 31 10.96 18.25 5.29
CA PRO A 31 10.14 17.33 6.06
C PRO A 31 9.24 16.59 5.08
N GLU A 32 9.43 15.28 5.00
CA GLU A 32 8.50 14.37 4.35
C GLU A 32 7.24 14.38 5.22
N ILE A 33 6.21 15.11 4.76
CA ILE A 33 4.92 15.16 5.44
C ILE A 33 4.29 13.79 5.21
N ASP A 34 4.42 12.93 6.22
CA ASP A 34 3.83 11.60 6.24
C ASP A 34 2.31 11.75 6.04
N SER A 35 1.80 11.25 4.92
CA SER A 35 0.37 11.35 4.64
C SER A 35 -0.38 10.47 5.65
N PRO A 36 -1.53 10.93 6.19
CA PRO A 36 -2.28 10.12 7.14
C PRO A 36 -2.67 8.78 6.49
N PRO A 37 -2.69 7.68 7.25
CA PRO A 37 -3.06 6.38 6.72
C PRO A 37 -4.50 6.40 6.20
N PRO A 38 -4.84 5.60 5.18
CA PRO A 38 -6.21 5.50 4.69
C PRO A 38 -7.19 5.15 5.83
N PRO A 39 -8.32 5.86 5.95
CA PRO A 39 -9.20 5.73 7.11
C PRO A 39 -9.90 4.37 7.19
N PHE A 40 -10.00 3.66 6.06
CA PHE A 40 -10.63 2.33 5.98
C PHE A 40 -9.70 1.18 6.43
N LEU A 41 -8.42 1.43 6.73
CA LEU A 41 -7.53 0.36 7.17
C LEU A 41 -8.02 -0.31 8.45
N GLY A 42 -7.78 -1.62 8.55
CA GLY A 42 -8.14 -2.45 9.69
C GLY A 42 -9.33 -3.38 9.43
N MET A 43 -9.89 -3.91 10.51
CA MET A 43 -11.01 -4.85 10.49
C MET A 43 -12.33 -4.13 10.76
N TRP A 44 -13.34 -4.45 9.96
CA TRP A 44 -14.70 -3.94 10.05
C TRP A 44 -15.66 -5.10 9.96
N MET A 45 -16.62 -5.19 10.87
CA MET A 45 -17.56 -6.31 10.86
C MET A 45 -18.96 -5.95 11.34
N ASN A 46 -19.93 -6.71 10.84
CA ASN A 46 -21.26 -6.83 11.40
C ASN A 46 -21.52 -8.30 11.78
N ASP A 47 -22.78 -8.67 11.98
CA ASP A 47 -23.16 -10.02 12.45
C ASP A 47 -22.87 -11.14 11.44
N ILE A 48 -22.80 -10.82 10.15
CA ILE A 48 -22.68 -11.82 9.07
C ILE A 48 -21.54 -11.55 8.11
N GLU A 49 -20.89 -10.40 8.17
CA GLU A 49 -19.90 -10.01 7.19
C GLU A 49 -18.73 -9.25 7.82
N THR A 50 -17.53 -9.56 7.36
CA THR A 50 -16.27 -9.00 7.84
C THR A 50 -15.42 -8.55 6.66
N TYR A 51 -14.84 -7.37 6.77
CA TYR A 51 -13.83 -6.82 5.87
C TYR A 51 -12.54 -6.57 6.64
N VAL A 52 -11.41 -6.93 6.05
CA VAL A 52 -10.07 -6.63 6.56
C VAL A 52 -9.31 -5.91 5.46
N PHE A 53 -9.12 -4.61 5.64
CA PHE A 53 -8.34 -3.79 4.73
C PHE A 53 -6.91 -3.64 5.25
N THR A 54 -5.96 -3.87 4.34
CA THR A 54 -4.55 -3.49 4.48
C THR A 54 -4.24 -2.42 3.44
N GLU A 55 -3.00 -1.93 3.40
CA GLU A 55 -2.59 -0.92 2.41
C GLU A 55 -2.76 -1.39 0.96
N THR A 56 -2.68 -2.70 0.72
CA THR A 56 -2.62 -3.28 -0.62
C THR A 56 -3.68 -4.33 -0.90
N ASN A 57 -4.43 -4.78 0.11
CA ASN A 57 -5.37 -5.90 -0.03
C ASN A 57 -6.63 -5.71 0.80
N LEU A 58 -7.69 -6.38 0.35
CA LEU A 58 -8.94 -6.57 1.05
C LEU A 58 -9.21 -8.07 1.19
N TYR A 59 -9.46 -8.52 2.41
CA TYR A 59 -10.05 -9.84 2.68
C TYR A 59 -11.48 -9.67 3.19
N ARG A 60 -12.41 -10.38 2.58
CA ARG A 60 -13.85 -10.30 2.87
C ARG A 60 -14.38 -11.68 3.21
N VAL A 61 -15.19 -11.76 4.26
CA VAL A 61 -15.89 -12.98 4.68
C VAL A 61 -17.37 -12.68 4.85
N ILE A 62 -18.24 -13.51 4.28
CA ILE A 62 -19.69 -13.45 4.45
C ILE A 62 -20.17 -14.81 4.95
N ILE A 63 -20.90 -14.82 6.05
CA ILE A 63 -21.52 -15.98 6.66
C ILE A 63 -23.01 -15.93 6.34
N ARG A 64 -23.55 -17.01 5.81
CA ARG A 64 -24.98 -17.19 5.55
C ARG A 64 -25.56 -18.10 6.63
N PRO A 65 -26.07 -17.56 7.74
CA PRO A 65 -26.50 -18.37 8.89
C PRO A 65 -27.62 -19.37 8.52
N GLU A 66 -28.45 -19.04 7.55
CA GLU A 66 -29.55 -19.88 7.07
C GLU A 66 -29.09 -21.17 6.39
N SER A 67 -27.93 -21.17 5.75
CA SER A 67 -27.38 -22.32 5.03
C SER A 67 -26.11 -22.89 5.67
N GLY A 68 -25.52 -22.18 6.63
CA GLY A 68 -24.19 -22.45 7.16
C GLY A 68 -23.07 -22.19 6.14
N GLN A 69 -23.37 -21.57 5.00
CA GLN A 69 -22.39 -21.29 3.97
C GLN A 69 -21.47 -20.13 4.36
N VAL A 70 -20.18 -20.27 4.12
CA VAL A 70 -19.18 -19.22 4.29
C VAL A 70 -18.58 -18.87 2.93
N ASN A 71 -18.67 -17.60 2.56
CA ASN A 71 -18.03 -17.07 1.36
C ASN A 71 -16.83 -16.24 1.77
N GLU A 72 -15.69 -16.51 1.16
CA GLU A 72 -14.46 -15.77 1.38
C GLU A 72 -13.98 -15.19 0.05
N GLU A 73 -13.43 -13.98 0.10
CA GLU A 73 -12.85 -13.31 -1.06
C GLU A 73 -11.57 -12.61 -0.64
N PHE A 74 -10.55 -12.71 -1.49
CA PHE A 74 -9.33 -11.92 -1.37
C PHE A 74 -9.10 -11.12 -2.65
N SER A 75 -8.88 -9.82 -2.45
CA SER A 75 -8.75 -8.84 -3.51
C SER A 75 -7.55 -7.94 -3.26
N GLU A 76 -6.88 -7.54 -4.33
CA GLU A 76 -5.83 -6.54 -4.31
C GLU A 76 -6.44 -5.15 -4.51
N ILE A 77 -5.95 -4.16 -3.77
CA ILE A 77 -6.26 -2.74 -3.99
C ILE A 77 -5.39 -2.22 -5.13
N ILE A 78 -6.02 -1.90 -6.24
CA ILE A 78 -5.35 -1.40 -7.45
C ILE A 78 -5.20 0.12 -7.41
N LEU A 79 -6.22 0.80 -6.88
CA LEU A 79 -6.25 2.25 -6.76
C LEU A 79 -7.01 2.64 -5.50
N TYR A 80 -6.48 3.61 -4.77
CA TYR A 80 -7.18 4.34 -3.72
C TYR A 80 -7.22 5.81 -4.10
N ASP A 81 -8.43 6.34 -4.23
CA ASP A 81 -8.70 7.76 -4.46
C ASP A 81 -9.31 8.38 -3.19
N PRO A 82 -8.50 9.06 -2.36
CA PRO A 82 -8.94 9.69 -1.11
C PRO A 82 -9.89 10.87 -1.34
N LEU A 83 -9.87 11.50 -2.51
CA LEU A 83 -10.68 12.70 -2.77
C LEU A 83 -12.15 12.36 -2.99
N ASN A 84 -12.41 11.17 -3.55
CA ASN A 84 -13.76 10.69 -3.86
C ASN A 84 -14.20 9.53 -2.95
N ASN A 85 -13.38 9.13 -1.98
CA ASN A 85 -13.60 7.96 -1.12
C ASN A 85 -13.79 6.66 -1.91
N HIS A 86 -12.96 6.47 -2.93
CA HIS A 86 -13.09 5.41 -3.91
C HIS A 86 -11.92 4.42 -3.82
N ILE A 87 -12.23 3.14 -3.96
CA ILE A 87 -11.24 2.05 -4.02
C ILE A 87 -11.55 1.19 -5.24
N SER A 88 -10.56 0.93 -6.09
CA SER A 88 -10.64 -0.06 -7.16
C SER A 88 -9.92 -1.33 -6.75
N LEU A 89 -10.58 -2.47 -6.93
CA LEU A 89 -10.14 -3.77 -6.45
C LEU A 89 -10.04 -4.78 -7.59
N ARG A 90 -9.15 -5.76 -7.42
CA ARG A 90 -9.04 -6.94 -8.29
C ARG A 90 -9.10 -8.21 -7.46
N LYS A 91 -10.12 -9.04 -7.70
CA LYS A 91 -10.25 -10.38 -7.11
C LYS A 91 -9.07 -11.24 -7.53
N VAL A 92 -8.45 -11.88 -6.54
CA VAL A 92 -7.40 -12.88 -6.74
C VAL A 92 -7.99 -14.28 -6.59
N TRP A 93 -8.86 -14.47 -5.58
CA TRP A 93 -9.56 -15.72 -5.37
C TRP A 93 -10.87 -15.51 -4.62
N ILE A 94 -11.81 -16.44 -4.84
CA ILE A 94 -13.02 -16.61 -4.04
C ILE A 94 -13.06 -18.04 -3.54
N ARG A 95 -13.53 -18.26 -2.31
CA ARG A 95 -13.83 -19.58 -1.76
C ARG A 95 -15.25 -19.63 -1.24
N VAL A 96 -15.86 -20.81 -1.35
CA VAL A 96 -17.14 -21.14 -0.72
C VAL A 96 -16.93 -22.38 0.11
N ASN A 97 -17.17 -22.28 1.43
CA ASN A 97 -16.90 -23.34 2.41
C ASN A 97 -15.46 -23.88 2.32
N GLY A 98 -14.48 -22.99 2.13
CA GLY A 98 -13.06 -23.33 2.00
C GLY A 98 -12.63 -23.83 0.62
N GLU A 99 -13.56 -24.13 -0.28
CA GLU A 99 -13.26 -24.61 -1.64
C GLU A 99 -13.14 -23.44 -2.61
N SER A 100 -12.08 -23.42 -3.42
CA SER A 100 -11.86 -22.38 -4.43
C SER A 100 -12.94 -22.42 -5.51
N VAL A 101 -13.52 -21.26 -5.80
CA VAL A 101 -14.48 -21.07 -6.89
C VAL A 101 -13.98 -20.00 -7.86
N GLY A 102 -14.47 -20.07 -9.10
CA GLY A 102 -14.21 -19.05 -10.12
C GLY A 102 -14.99 -17.75 -9.86
N PHE A 103 -14.66 -16.71 -10.63
CA PHE A 103 -15.39 -15.46 -10.67
C PHE A 103 -15.47 -14.93 -12.10
N ASP A 104 -16.63 -14.38 -12.46
CA ASP A 104 -16.90 -13.93 -13.83
C ASP A 104 -16.28 -12.57 -14.14
N SER A 105 -16.08 -11.74 -13.10
CA SER A 105 -15.52 -10.40 -13.21
C SER A 105 -14.41 -10.21 -12.16
N PRO A 106 -13.15 -10.04 -12.61
CA PRO A 106 -12.02 -9.86 -11.72
C PRO A 106 -12.01 -8.48 -11.05
N GLY A 107 -12.50 -7.43 -11.71
CA GLY A 107 -12.49 -6.08 -11.14
C GLY A 107 -13.77 -5.76 -10.39
N TYR A 108 -13.70 -4.82 -9.45
CA TYR A 108 -14.86 -4.11 -8.93
C TYR A 108 -14.42 -2.86 -8.18
N THR A 109 -15.37 -2.04 -7.77
CA THR A 109 -15.10 -0.79 -7.07
C THR A 109 -15.88 -0.70 -5.77
N LEU A 110 -15.34 0.02 -4.80
CA LEU A 110 -16.01 0.39 -3.56
C LEU A 110 -16.01 1.91 -3.41
N THR A 111 -17.14 2.44 -2.93
CA THR A 111 -17.23 3.78 -2.35
C THR A 111 -17.39 3.61 -0.85
N TYR A 112 -16.53 4.22 -0.05
CA TYR A 112 -16.60 4.11 1.41
C TYR A 112 -17.13 5.38 2.08
N PHE A 113 -17.84 5.20 3.18
CA PHE A 113 -18.33 6.28 4.03
C PHE A 113 -17.98 5.92 5.48
N ILE A 114 -17.19 6.76 6.14
CA ILE A 114 -16.72 6.51 7.51
C ILE A 114 -17.20 7.64 8.41
N ASP A 115 -17.84 7.28 9.51
CA ASP A 115 -18.20 8.17 10.62
C ASP A 115 -17.74 7.53 11.94
N GLY A 116 -16.61 8.00 12.46
CA GLY A 116 -15.93 7.40 13.61
C GLY A 116 -15.58 5.93 13.39
N ASP A 117 -16.20 5.06 14.18
CA ASP A 117 -16.02 3.60 14.14
C ASP A 117 -17.06 2.88 13.28
N SER A 118 -17.84 3.62 12.48
CA SER A 118 -18.82 3.07 11.54
C SER A 118 -18.31 3.20 10.11
N LEU A 119 -18.39 2.11 9.36
CA LEU A 119 -18.11 2.04 7.92
C LEU A 119 -19.39 1.62 7.19
N GLN A 120 -19.70 2.29 6.10
CA GLN A 120 -20.64 1.83 5.09
C GLN A 120 -19.95 1.75 3.73
N LEU A 121 -20.36 0.81 2.90
CA LEU A 121 -19.76 0.54 1.60
C LEU A 121 -20.83 0.58 0.51
N GLY A 122 -20.56 1.26 -0.59
CA GLY A 122 -21.30 1.10 -1.84
C GLY A 122 -20.50 0.21 -2.79
N LEU A 123 -21.09 -0.89 -3.27
CA LEU A 123 -20.44 -1.80 -4.23
C LEU A 123 -20.76 -1.37 -5.66
N GLY A 124 -19.72 -1.06 -6.42
CA GLY A 124 -19.81 -0.74 -7.84
C GLY A 124 -19.39 -1.90 -8.75
N THR A 125 -19.32 -1.62 -10.04
CA THR A 125 -18.82 -2.53 -11.09
C THR A 125 -17.36 -2.23 -11.41
N GLU A 126 -16.82 -2.87 -12.45
CA GLU A 126 -15.45 -2.60 -12.94
C GLU A 126 -15.25 -1.16 -13.41
N THR A 127 -16.30 -0.52 -13.93
CA THR A 127 -16.20 0.80 -14.58
C THR A 127 -16.99 1.88 -13.86
N GLU A 128 -17.85 1.52 -12.91
CA GLU A 128 -18.78 2.45 -12.27
C GLU A 128 -18.77 2.29 -10.76
N PHE A 129 -18.60 3.39 -10.05
CA PHE A 129 -18.71 3.46 -8.59
C PHE A 129 -20.17 3.59 -8.17
N ALA A 130 -20.50 3.06 -7.00
CA ALA A 130 -21.81 3.26 -6.40
C ALA A 130 -21.99 4.72 -5.99
N SER A 131 -23.15 5.30 -6.32
CA SER A 131 -23.51 6.68 -5.94
C SER A 131 -24.07 6.80 -4.52
N ALA A 132 -24.35 5.68 -3.86
CA ALA A 132 -24.91 5.61 -2.52
C ALA A 132 -24.34 4.40 -1.74
N PRO A 133 -24.22 4.49 -0.41
CA PRO A 133 -23.83 3.36 0.42
C PRO A 133 -24.92 2.28 0.48
N ASP A 134 -24.51 1.03 0.64
CA ASP A 134 -25.38 -0.04 1.12
C ASP A 134 -25.88 0.28 2.55
N PRO A 135 -27.14 -0.07 2.90
CA PRO A 135 -27.63 0.10 4.26
C PRO A 135 -26.82 -0.66 5.33
N ALA A 136 -26.02 -1.66 4.96
CA ALA A 136 -25.15 -2.37 5.89
C ALA A 136 -24.12 -1.44 6.54
N VAL A 137 -24.07 -1.48 7.88
CA VAL A 137 -23.09 -0.77 8.69
C VAL A 137 -22.13 -1.78 9.29
N PHE A 138 -20.84 -1.50 9.18
CA PHE A 138 -19.76 -2.31 9.76
C PHE A 138 -19.08 -1.52 10.87
N LEU A 139 -18.80 -2.17 11.98
CA LEU A 139 -18.14 -1.55 13.13
C LEU A 139 -16.67 -1.94 13.16
N ARG A 140 -15.81 -0.98 13.49
CA ARG A 140 -14.37 -1.21 13.69
C ARG A 140 -14.14 -2.21 14.84
N LYS A 141 -13.11 -3.05 14.70
CA LYS A 141 -12.64 -3.98 15.73
C LYS A 141 -11.19 -3.76 16.10
#